data_AF-A0A3R6YPV7-F1
#
_entry.id   AF-A0A3R6YPV7-F1
#
_cell.length_a   1.000
_cell.length_b   1.000
_cell.length_c   1.000
_cell.angle_alpha   90.00
_cell.angle_beta   90.00
_cell.angle_gamma   90.00
#
_symmetry.space_group_name_H-M   'P 1'
#
loop_
_entity.id
_entity.type
_entity.pdbx_description
1 polymer ?
#
loop_
_entity_poly.entity_id
_entity_poly.type
_entity_poly.pdbx_seq_one_letter_code
_entity_poly.pdbx_strand_id
1 'polypeptide(L)'
;MVRIFVLAGLLGAAAALHPLLRTNFDVMDLVEHEHGVENTRAVINEEYFITQKLDHNDVYNTKVWSQRFFTNDEFYGGPGSPVFVYINGENVARNTTVVSTGLFMNVLAKKHKALIVSLEHRYYGKSQPLSDFTTASLKYLSAEQALNDLVNFQDHLTVKRNLTKDSKWVAFGG
;
A
#
# COMPACT_ATOMS: atom_id res chain seq x y z
N MET A 1 45.84 43.07 -29.34
CA MET A 1 46.32 43.04 -27.94
C MET A 1 45.11 42.78 -27.07
N VAL A 2 44.94 41.70 -26.31
CA VAL A 2 45.80 40.62 -25.82
C VAL A 2 44.92 39.36 -25.76
N ARG A 3 45.48 38.22 -26.17
CA ARG A 3 44.93 36.87 -25.97
C ARG A 3 45.31 36.42 -24.55
N ILE A 4 44.37 35.88 -23.79
CA ILE A 4 44.69 35.00 -22.66
C ILE A 4 44.00 33.67 -22.93
N PHE A 5 44.82 32.69 -23.30
CA PHE A 5 44.48 31.28 -23.27
C PHE A 5 44.72 30.78 -21.85
N VAL A 6 43.74 30.12 -21.23
CA VAL A 6 43.98 29.20 -20.13
C VAL A 6 43.56 27.82 -20.61
N LEU A 7 44.57 27.03 -20.95
CA LEU A 7 44.47 25.58 -21.08
C LEU A 7 44.59 25.02 -19.65
N ALA A 8 43.55 24.38 -19.14
CA ALA A 8 43.65 23.48 -17.99
C ALA A 8 43.19 22.09 -18.43
N GLY A 9 44.08 21.12 -18.25
CA GLY A 9 44.00 19.80 -18.84
C GLY A 9 43.01 18.85 -18.18
N LEU A 10 42.78 17.76 -18.92
CA LEU A 10 41.97 16.59 -18.57
C LEU A 10 42.35 15.96 -17.24
N LEU A 11 41.35 15.65 -16.41
CA LEU A 11 41.29 14.43 -15.61
C LEU A 11 39.83 14.06 -15.38
N GLY A 12 39.46 12.89 -15.89
CA GLY A 12 38.13 12.33 -15.75
C GLY A 12 37.80 12.00 -14.30
N ALA A 13 36.60 12.36 -13.91
CA ALA A 13 35.72 11.48 -13.17
C ALA A 13 34.31 11.90 -13.62
N ALA A 14 33.58 10.99 -14.27
CA ALA A 14 32.13 11.08 -14.30
C ALA A 14 31.67 10.87 -12.85
N ALA A 15 31.75 11.93 -12.05
CA ALA A 15 31.07 11.98 -10.78
C ALA A 15 29.59 11.92 -11.15
N ALA A 16 29.02 10.73 -11.00
CA ALA A 16 27.59 10.50 -11.02
C ALA A 16 26.97 11.67 -10.24
N LEU A 17 26.24 12.53 -10.95
CA LEU A 17 25.43 13.55 -10.32
C LEU A 17 24.52 12.77 -9.36
N HIS A 18 24.87 12.84 -8.08
CA HIS A 18 24.01 12.38 -7.01
C HIS A 18 22.63 12.99 -7.23
N PRO A 19 21.53 12.24 -7.02
CA PRO A 19 20.19 12.78 -7.10
C PRO A 19 19.93 13.64 -5.85
N LEU A 20 20.67 14.73 -5.69
CA LEU A 20 20.58 15.66 -4.57
C LEU A 20 19.44 16.68 -4.72
N LEU A 21 18.45 16.37 -5.56
CA LEU A 21 17.22 17.14 -5.72
C LEU A 21 16.02 16.21 -5.98
N ARG A 22 15.83 15.16 -5.16
CA ARG A 22 14.48 14.59 -4.98
C ARG A 22 13.76 15.46 -3.97
N THR A 23 12.88 16.33 -4.45
CA THR A 23 12.07 17.22 -3.59
C THR A 23 10.99 16.49 -2.80
N ASN A 24 10.72 15.22 -3.11
CA ASN A 24 9.79 14.36 -2.38
C ASN A 24 10.52 13.08 -1.96
N PHE A 25 10.68 12.91 -0.65
CA PHE A 25 11.18 11.69 -0.04
C PHE A 25 9.99 10.77 0.24
N ASP A 26 9.97 9.60 -0.41
CA ASP A 26 9.00 8.54 -0.13
C ASP A 26 9.76 7.37 0.52
N VAL A 27 9.37 7.00 1.75
CA VAL A 27 9.98 5.89 2.48
C VAL A 27 9.82 4.58 1.70
N MET A 28 8.71 4.40 0.98
CA MET A 28 8.47 3.20 0.19
C MET A 28 9.43 3.09 -1.00
N ASP A 29 9.84 4.21 -1.59
CA ASP A 29 10.86 4.22 -2.64
C ASP A 29 12.21 3.73 -2.11
N LEU A 30 12.58 4.13 -0.88
CA LEU A 30 13.80 3.64 -0.25
C LEU A 30 13.72 2.15 0.05
N VAL A 31 12.61 1.69 0.63
CA VAL A 31 12.41 0.27 0.94
C VAL A 31 12.49 -0.58 -0.33
N GLU A 32 11.90 -0.14 -1.43
CA GLU A 32 11.96 -0.84 -2.72
C GLU A 32 13.36 -0.76 -3.38
N HIS A 33 14.09 0.33 -3.17
CA HIS A 33 15.43 0.51 -3.71
C HIS A 33 16.48 -0.31 -2.94
N GLU A 34 16.41 -0.31 -1.61
CA GLU A 34 17.33 -1.07 -0.75
C GLU A 34 16.98 -2.56 -0.70
N HIS A 35 15.69 -2.90 -0.82
CA HIS A 35 15.22 -4.27 -0.78
C HIS A 35 14.43 -4.60 -2.05
N GLY A 36 14.94 -5.60 -2.79
CA GLY A 36 14.26 -6.09 -3.98
C GLY A 36 12.86 -6.65 -3.67
N VAL A 37 12.01 -6.62 -4.70
CA VAL A 37 10.77 -7.42 -4.71
C VAL A 37 11.15 -8.90 -4.67
N GLU A 38 10.41 -9.74 -3.93
CA GLU A 38 10.62 -11.18 -4.04
C GLU A 38 10.53 -11.59 -5.51
N ASN A 39 11.32 -12.60 -5.94
CA ASN A 39 11.13 -13.22 -7.25
C ASN A 39 9.85 -14.07 -7.22
N THR A 40 8.71 -13.41 -7.03
CA THR A 40 7.38 -14.00 -6.96
C THR A 40 6.96 -14.39 -8.35
N ARG A 41 6.43 -15.61 -8.49
CA ARG A 41 5.77 -16.01 -9.74
C ARG A 41 4.38 -15.39 -9.87
N ALA A 42 3.84 -14.86 -8.77
CA ALA A 42 2.52 -14.26 -8.72
C ALA A 42 2.49 -12.88 -9.37
N VAL A 43 1.60 -12.71 -10.35
CA VAL A 43 1.22 -11.39 -10.87
C VAL A 43 0.23 -10.77 -9.88
N ILE A 44 0.67 -9.75 -9.15
CA ILE A 44 -0.18 -9.04 -8.18
C ILE A 44 -1.06 -8.02 -8.91
N ASN A 45 -2.34 -8.35 -9.01
CA ASN A 45 -3.34 -7.50 -9.67
C ASN A 45 -3.92 -6.47 -8.70
N GLU A 46 -4.29 -5.31 -9.25
CA GLU A 46 -5.07 -4.31 -8.54
C GLU A 46 -6.52 -4.75 -8.41
N GLU A 47 -7.09 -4.66 -7.20
CA GLU A 47 -8.45 -5.04 -6.89
C GLU A 47 -9.22 -3.90 -6.20
N TYR A 48 -10.55 -3.94 -6.28
CA TYR A 48 -11.41 -2.92 -5.67
C TYR A 48 -12.56 -3.54 -4.89
N PHE A 49 -12.77 -3.05 -3.67
CA PHE A 49 -13.96 -3.29 -2.87
C PHE A 49 -14.96 -2.16 -3.15
N ILE A 50 -15.92 -2.43 -4.03
CA ILE A 50 -16.81 -1.41 -4.64
C ILE A 50 -18.02 -1.03 -3.78
N THR A 51 -18.21 -1.69 -2.64
CA THR A 51 -19.33 -1.44 -1.72
C THR A 51 -18.85 -0.98 -0.34
N GLN A 52 -17.72 -0.27 -0.27
CA GLN A 52 -17.27 0.35 0.98
C GLN A 52 -18.22 1.48 1.34
N LYS A 53 -18.62 1.58 2.62
CA LYS A 53 -19.53 2.65 3.06
C LYS A 53 -18.81 3.99 3.09
N LEU A 54 -19.50 5.04 2.66
CA LEU A 54 -18.97 6.40 2.75
C LEU A 54 -18.89 6.87 4.21
N ASP A 55 -19.97 6.62 4.95
CA ASP A 55 -20.15 7.04 6.33
C ASP A 55 -20.59 5.85 7.19
N HIS A 56 -19.72 5.42 8.09
CA HIS A 56 -20.01 4.33 9.03
C HIS A 56 -20.82 4.77 10.25
N ASN A 57 -20.90 6.09 10.51
CA ASN A 57 -21.57 6.64 11.69
C ASN A 57 -23.05 6.94 11.42
N ASP A 58 -23.46 7.00 10.16
CA ASP A 58 -24.86 7.18 9.74
C ASP A 58 -25.41 5.89 9.12
N VAL A 59 -26.21 5.16 9.90
CA VAL A 59 -26.83 3.89 9.46
C VAL A 59 -27.85 4.06 8.33
N TYR A 60 -28.36 5.27 8.11
CA TYR A 60 -29.31 5.57 7.03
C TYR A 60 -28.59 6.01 5.74
N ASN A 61 -27.30 6.33 5.81
CA ASN A 61 -26.51 6.68 4.65
C ASN A 61 -26.18 5.42 3.83
N THR A 62 -26.76 5.32 2.64
CA THR A 62 -26.56 4.20 1.73
C THR A 62 -25.46 4.45 0.69
N LYS A 63 -24.72 5.56 0.79
CA LYS A 63 -23.67 5.88 -0.19
C LYS A 63 -22.48 4.95 -0.01
N VAL A 64 -21.98 4.46 -1.13
CA VAL A 64 -20.82 3.58 -1.19
C VAL A 64 -19.76 4.13 -2.15
N TRP A 65 -18.54 3.64 -2.01
CA TRP A 65 -17.39 3.98 -2.84
C TRP A 65 -16.45 2.78 -3.02
N SER A 66 -15.48 2.93 -3.93
CA SER A 66 -14.52 1.89 -4.28
C SER A 66 -13.19 2.05 -3.55
N GLN A 67 -12.86 1.08 -2.68
CA GLN A 67 -11.59 1.06 -1.97
C GLN A 67 -10.61 0.08 -2.62
N ARG A 68 -9.40 0.55 -2.93
CA ARG A 68 -8.38 -0.25 -3.61
C ARG A 68 -7.66 -1.17 -2.62
N PHE A 69 -7.31 -2.36 -3.08
CA PHE A 69 -6.46 -3.28 -2.33
C PHE A 69 -5.63 -4.20 -3.24
N PHE A 70 -4.67 -4.89 -2.64
CA PHE A 70 -3.84 -5.91 -3.28
C PHE A 70 -3.81 -7.17 -2.43
N THR A 71 -3.76 -8.34 -3.06
CA THR A 71 -3.63 -9.62 -2.36
C THR A 71 -2.46 -10.44 -2.91
N ASN A 72 -1.82 -11.20 -2.02
CA ASN A 72 -0.85 -12.22 -2.39
C ASN A 72 -1.16 -13.51 -1.63
N ASP A 73 -1.45 -14.58 -2.38
CA ASP A 73 -1.74 -15.91 -1.87
C ASP A 73 -0.69 -16.97 -2.23
N GLU A 74 0.48 -16.57 -2.75
CA GLU A 74 1.53 -17.50 -3.19
C GLU A 74 1.92 -18.52 -2.10
N PHE A 75 1.91 -18.10 -0.83
CA PHE A 75 2.25 -18.95 0.32
C PHE A 75 1.06 -19.27 1.23
N TYR A 76 -0.17 -18.93 0.83
CA TYR A 76 -1.34 -19.11 1.67
C TYR A 76 -1.65 -20.60 1.89
N GLY A 77 -1.80 -21.01 3.14
CA GLY A 77 -2.07 -22.41 3.52
C GLY A 77 -3.51 -22.86 3.31
N GLY A 78 -4.39 -21.99 2.80
CA GLY A 78 -5.81 -22.26 2.61
C GLY A 78 -6.67 -21.96 3.85
N PRO A 79 -7.96 -22.33 3.82
CA PRO A 79 -8.94 -22.02 4.88
C PRO A 79 -8.43 -22.35 6.28
N GLY A 80 -8.55 -21.39 7.22
CA GLY A 80 -8.04 -21.51 8.58
C GLY A 80 -6.62 -20.99 8.80
N SER A 81 -5.84 -20.79 7.72
CA SER A 81 -4.54 -20.10 7.82
C SER A 81 -4.73 -18.60 8.14
N PRO A 82 -3.75 -17.94 8.77
CA PRO A 82 -3.88 -16.55 9.17
C PRO A 82 -3.97 -15.58 7.97
N VAL A 83 -4.51 -14.40 8.22
CA VAL A 83 -4.53 -13.27 7.29
C VAL A 83 -3.69 -12.16 7.87
N PHE A 84 -2.71 -11.70 7.10
CA PHE A 84 -1.91 -10.53 7.43
C PHE A 84 -2.44 -9.35 6.63
N VAL A 85 -2.98 -8.36 7.34
CA VAL A 85 -3.52 -7.14 6.73
C VAL A 85 -2.54 -5.99 6.95
N TYR A 86 -2.02 -5.45 5.86
CA TYR A 86 -1.27 -4.20 5.86
C TYR A 86 -2.23 -3.04 5.70
N ILE A 87 -2.29 -2.19 6.73
CA ILE A 87 -3.05 -0.96 6.74
C ILE A 87 -2.15 0.10 6.14
N ASN A 88 -2.43 0.53 4.90
CA ASN A 88 -1.63 1.61 4.31
C ASN A 88 -1.86 2.92 5.06
N GLY A 89 -0.80 3.71 5.22
CA GLY A 89 -0.86 5.06 5.76
C GLY A 89 -1.19 6.11 4.70
N GLU A 90 -0.57 7.28 4.82
CA GLU A 90 -0.86 8.48 4.02
C GLU A 90 -0.22 8.47 2.62
N ASN A 91 -0.27 7.34 1.91
CA ASN A 91 0.36 7.20 0.60
C ASN A 91 -0.43 6.27 -0.34
N VAL A 92 -0.06 6.31 -1.62
CA VAL A 92 -0.55 5.43 -2.68
C VAL A 92 -0.15 3.99 -2.36
N ALA A 93 -1.13 3.11 -2.19
CA ALA A 93 -0.89 1.68 -2.02
C ALA A 93 -0.23 1.11 -3.29
N ARG A 94 0.81 0.31 -3.08
CA ARG A 94 1.59 -0.34 -4.15
C ARG A 94 1.38 -1.84 -4.11
N ASN A 95 1.37 -2.48 -5.27
CA ASN A 95 1.32 -3.93 -5.38
C ASN A 95 2.55 -4.61 -4.72
N THR A 96 3.69 -3.92 -4.70
CA THR A 96 4.93 -4.33 -4.03
C THR A 96 4.77 -4.55 -2.53
N THR A 97 3.78 -3.91 -1.87
CA THR A 97 3.55 -4.05 -0.42
C THR A 97 3.38 -5.51 0.00
N VAL A 98 2.72 -6.33 -0.82
CA VAL A 98 2.41 -7.73 -0.50
C VAL A 98 3.49 -8.73 -0.99
N VAL A 99 4.60 -8.23 -1.54
CA VAL A 99 5.69 -9.04 -2.11
C VAL A 99 7.10 -8.52 -1.77
N SER A 100 7.23 -7.34 -1.17
CA SER A 100 8.52 -6.72 -0.85
C SER A 100 9.25 -7.50 0.24
N THR A 101 10.52 -7.83 0.01
CA THR A 101 11.37 -8.45 1.04
C THR A 101 11.76 -7.48 2.15
N GLY A 102 11.68 -6.17 1.91
CA GLY A 102 11.93 -5.12 2.90
C GLY A 102 10.83 -4.97 3.94
N LEU A 103 9.64 -5.53 3.67
CA LEU A 103 8.54 -5.57 4.62
C LEU A 103 8.54 -6.92 5.35
N PHE A 104 8.94 -6.90 6.63
CA PHE A 104 9.07 -8.11 7.45
C PHE A 104 7.77 -8.94 7.55
N MET A 105 6.62 -8.31 7.34
CA MET A 105 5.33 -8.99 7.18
C MET A 105 5.39 -10.12 6.14
N ASN A 106 6.02 -9.90 4.99
CA ASN A 106 6.08 -10.87 3.89
C ASN A 106 6.96 -12.09 4.28
N VAL A 107 8.05 -11.86 5.02
CA VAL A 107 8.88 -12.93 5.58
C VAL A 107 8.08 -13.78 6.58
N LEU A 108 7.31 -13.14 7.46
CA LEU A 108 6.46 -13.83 8.43
C LEU A 108 5.32 -14.59 7.74
N ALA A 109 4.71 -14.00 6.71
CA ALA A 109 3.60 -14.62 5.99
C ALA A 109 3.99 -15.96 5.38
N LYS A 110 5.18 -16.03 4.79
CA LYS A 110 5.75 -17.26 4.25
C LYS A 110 5.95 -18.34 5.32
N LYS A 111 6.47 -17.96 6.49
CA LYS A 111 6.66 -18.85 7.64
C LYS A 111 5.33 -19.37 8.20
N HIS A 112 4.32 -18.52 8.25
CA HIS A 112 3.02 -18.81 8.87
C HIS A 112 1.95 -19.25 7.87
N LYS A 113 2.30 -19.37 6.59
CA LYS A 113 1.40 -19.67 5.47
C LYS A 113 0.21 -18.71 5.40
N ALA A 114 0.46 -17.43 5.67
CA ALA A 114 -0.58 -16.41 5.75
C ALA A 114 -1.03 -15.93 4.37
N LEU A 115 -2.31 -15.59 4.23
CA LEU A 115 -2.78 -14.73 3.14
C LEU A 115 -2.34 -13.30 3.44
N ILE A 116 -1.74 -12.63 2.45
CA ILE A 116 -1.34 -11.22 2.60
C ILE A 116 -2.33 -10.35 1.86
N VAL A 117 -2.79 -9.30 2.51
CA VAL A 117 -3.64 -8.27 1.91
C VAL A 117 -3.15 -6.88 2.32
N SER A 118 -3.15 -5.95 1.37
CA SER A 118 -2.81 -4.54 1.59
C SER A 118 -4.01 -3.70 1.19
N LEU A 119 -4.62 -3.00 2.15
CA LEU A 119 -5.81 -2.17 1.94
C LEU A 119 -5.42 -0.69 1.90
N GLU A 120 -5.77 0.01 0.82
CA GLU A 120 -5.47 1.44 0.69
C GLU A 120 -6.38 2.28 1.59
N HIS A 121 -5.79 3.28 2.25
CA HIS A 121 -6.50 4.17 3.14
C HIS A 121 -7.46 5.08 2.36
N ARG A 122 -8.64 5.36 2.92
CA ARG A 122 -9.58 6.35 2.36
C ARG A 122 -8.90 7.70 2.13
N TYR A 123 -9.20 8.35 1.01
CA TYR A 123 -8.63 9.60 0.50
C TYR A 123 -7.17 9.55 0.02
N TYR A 124 -6.50 8.40 0.08
CA TYR A 124 -5.14 8.24 -0.45
C TYR A 124 -5.12 7.42 -1.74
N GLY A 125 -4.15 7.72 -2.61
CA GLY A 125 -3.98 7.06 -3.90
C GLY A 125 -5.25 7.04 -4.74
N LYS A 126 -5.69 5.85 -5.15
CA LYS A 126 -6.88 5.67 -5.98
C LYS A 126 -8.17 5.48 -5.17
N SER A 127 -8.05 5.41 -3.85
CA SER A 127 -9.15 5.22 -2.91
C SER A 127 -9.76 6.56 -2.54
N GLN A 128 -10.57 7.11 -3.46
CA GLN A 128 -11.17 8.43 -3.35
C GLN A 128 -12.69 8.31 -3.10
N PRO A 129 -13.19 8.44 -1.85
CA PRO A 129 -14.62 8.28 -1.55
C PRO A 129 -15.51 9.33 -2.23
N LEU A 130 -14.95 10.52 -2.47
CA LEU A 130 -15.61 11.66 -3.11
C LEU A 130 -14.64 12.30 -4.11
N SER A 131 -15.17 13.10 -5.04
CA SER A 131 -14.41 13.72 -6.13
C SER A 131 -13.64 14.99 -5.73
N ASP A 132 -13.87 15.52 -4.53
CA ASP A 132 -13.27 16.76 -4.06
C ASP A 132 -12.71 16.64 -2.63
N PHE A 133 -11.90 17.64 -2.27
CA PHE A 133 -11.24 17.75 -0.97
C PHE A 133 -11.74 18.98 -0.18
N THR A 134 -13.02 19.34 -0.35
CA THR A 134 -13.63 20.39 0.48
C THR A 134 -13.73 19.94 1.94
N THR A 135 -13.81 20.86 2.89
CA THR A 135 -13.99 20.51 4.33
C THR A 135 -15.23 19.64 4.56
N ALA A 136 -16.30 19.86 3.78
CA ALA A 136 -17.51 19.05 3.85
C ALA A 136 -17.29 17.60 3.38
N SER A 137 -16.40 17.38 2.41
CA SER A 137 -15.99 16.04 1.96
C SER A 137 -15.00 15.42 2.94
N LEU A 138 -14.00 16.18 3.39
CA LEU A 138 -12.96 15.70 4.31
C LEU A 138 -13.48 15.35 5.71
N LYS A 139 -14.73 15.67 6.06
CA LYS A 139 -15.34 15.19 7.31
C LYS A 139 -15.33 13.66 7.42
N TYR A 140 -15.28 12.93 6.30
CA TYR A 140 -15.17 11.47 6.28
C TYR A 140 -13.73 10.95 6.34
N LEU A 141 -12.73 11.83 6.30
CA LEU A 141 -11.33 11.47 6.53
C LEU A 141 -11.04 11.51 8.04
N SER A 142 -11.37 10.41 8.71
CA SER A 142 -11.05 10.21 10.13
C SER A 142 -10.50 8.81 10.39
N ALA A 143 -9.71 8.66 11.44
CA ALA A 143 -9.18 7.36 11.86
C ALA A 143 -10.32 6.39 12.21
N GLU A 144 -11.40 6.86 12.85
CA GLU A 144 -12.59 6.05 13.16
C GLU A 144 -13.21 5.47 11.88
N GLN A 145 -13.40 6.30 10.87
CA GLN A 145 -13.98 5.88 9.61
C GLN A 145 -13.06 4.91 8.85
N ALA A 146 -11.75 5.13 8.89
CA ALA A 146 -10.76 4.23 8.29
C ALA A 146 -10.68 2.87 9.02
N LEU A 147 -10.84 2.85 10.35
CA LEU A 147 -10.93 1.61 11.12
C LEU A 147 -12.21 0.84 10.80
N ASN A 148 -13.34 1.54 10.64
CA ASN A 148 -14.59 0.91 10.22
C ASN A 148 -14.53 0.41 8.75
N ASP A 149 -13.73 1.04 7.88
CA ASP A 149 -13.44 0.49 6.55
C ASP A 149 -12.78 -0.87 6.64
N LEU A 150 -11.81 -1.04 7.55
CA LEU A 150 -11.13 -2.31 7.77
C LEU A 150 -12.09 -3.40 8.24
N VAL A 151 -13.03 -3.08 9.13
CA VAL A 151 -14.06 -4.02 9.59
C VAL A 151 -14.94 -4.47 8.42
N ASN A 152 -15.48 -3.53 7.65
CA ASN A 152 -16.33 -3.85 6.50
C ASN A 152 -15.55 -4.60 5.39
N PHE A 153 -14.28 -4.25 5.20
CA PHE A 153 -13.39 -4.93 4.27
C PHE A 153 -13.06 -6.36 4.72
N GLN A 154 -12.86 -6.57 6.03
CA GLN A 154 -12.65 -7.89 6.60
C GLN A 154 -13.84 -8.81 6.33
N ASP A 155 -15.07 -8.32 6.47
CA ASP A 155 -16.28 -9.07 6.14
C ASP A 155 -16.33 -9.42 4.65
N HIS A 156 -16.05 -8.45 3.78
CA HIS A 156 -15.93 -8.66 2.34
C HIS A 156 -14.91 -9.74 1.98
N LEU A 157 -13.69 -9.64 2.53
CA LEU A 157 -12.61 -10.56 2.20
C LEU A 157 -12.87 -11.98 2.75
N THR A 158 -13.52 -12.06 3.92
CA THR A 158 -13.93 -13.34 4.52
C THR A 158 -14.84 -14.12 3.58
N VAL A 159 -15.85 -13.46 3.00
CA VAL A 159 -16.72 -14.08 2.00
C VAL A 159 -15.96 -14.35 0.71
N LYS A 160 -15.24 -13.36 0.18
CA LYS A 160 -14.54 -13.45 -1.12
C LYS A 160 -13.51 -14.58 -1.17
N ARG A 161 -12.83 -14.85 -0.06
CA ARG A 161 -11.72 -15.82 0.02
C ARG A 161 -12.08 -17.08 0.80
N ASN A 162 -13.35 -17.27 1.16
CA ASN A 162 -13.83 -18.40 1.95
C ASN A 162 -13.00 -18.60 3.24
N LEU A 163 -12.72 -17.50 3.94
CA LEU A 163 -11.98 -17.53 5.19
C LEU A 163 -12.87 -18.10 6.29
N THR A 164 -12.27 -18.87 7.20
CA THR A 164 -13.02 -19.47 8.31
C THR A 164 -12.84 -18.65 9.58
N LYS A 165 -13.67 -18.91 10.58
CA LYS A 165 -13.50 -18.35 11.94
C LYS A 165 -12.14 -18.69 12.59
N ASP A 166 -11.44 -19.69 12.05
CA ASP A 166 -10.13 -20.11 12.54
C ASP A 166 -9.00 -19.24 11.95
N SER A 167 -9.23 -18.60 10.80
CA SER A 167 -8.30 -17.63 10.21
C SER A 167 -8.11 -16.44 11.13
N LYS A 168 -6.94 -16.36 11.77
CA LYS A 168 -6.57 -15.24 12.65
C LYS A 168 -6.07 -14.07 11.83
N TRP A 169 -6.56 -12.88 12.14
CA TRP A 169 -6.16 -11.63 11.50
C TRP A 169 -5.05 -10.95 12.31
N VAL A 170 -4.00 -10.51 11.63
CA VAL A 170 -2.88 -9.77 12.22
C VAL A 170 -2.67 -8.51 11.41
N ALA A 171 -2.74 -7.36 12.08
CA ALA A 171 -2.55 -6.05 11.45
C ALA A 171 -1.06 -5.66 11.42
N PHE A 172 -0.64 -5.09 10.30
CA PHE A 172 0.66 -4.48 10.08
C PHE A 172 0.46 -3.07 9.53
N GLY A 173 1.38 -2.16 9.84
CA GLY A 173 1.39 -0.77 9.38
C GLY A 173 2.69 -0.11 9.86
N GLY A 174 3.05 1.02 9.26
CA GLY A 174 4.29 1.75 9.56
C GLY A 174 4.29 3.15 8.99
#